data_AF-A0A2G9T4Z0-F1
#
_entry.id   AF-A0A2G9T4Z0-F1
#
_cell.length_a   1.000
_cell.length_b   1.000
_cell.length_c   1.000
_cell.angle_alpha   90.00
_cell.angle_beta   90.00
_cell.angle_gamma   90.00
#
_symmetry.space_group_name_H-M   'P 1'
#
loop_
_entity.id
_entity.type
_entity.pdbx_description
1 polymer ?
#
loop_
_entity_poly.entity_id
_entity_poly.type
_entity_poly.pdbx_seq_one_letter_code
_entity_poly.pdbx_strand_id
1 'polypeptide(L)' 'MFRKIAPPIDLEVFYHPTTKKHMGMAMIVFTSFAEAHKFVLEYNGKSIMGGQVICCHDPYCEFYYIIMYYRN' A
#
# COMPACT_ATOMS: atom_id res chain seq x y z
N MET A 1 9.77 -4.27 7.16
CA MET A 1 10.27 -5.08 6.03
C MET A 1 9.26 -6.18 5.73
N PHE A 2 8.51 -6.08 4.63
CA PHE A 2 7.50 -7.07 4.21
C PHE A 2 8.20 -8.30 3.61
N ARG A 3 8.30 -9.42 4.35
CA ARG A 3 9.14 -10.59 3.96
C ARG A 3 8.38 -11.87 3.60
N LYS A 4 7.04 -11.88 3.56
CA LYS A 4 6.23 -13.09 3.30
C LYS A 4 5.35 -13.06 2.04
N ILE A 5 5.34 -11.94 1.32
CA ILE A 5 4.61 -11.77 0.06
C ILE A 5 5.68 -11.50 -1.01
N ALA A 6 5.44 -11.96 -2.24
CA ALA A 6 6.34 -11.69 -3.36
C ALA A 6 6.73 -10.20 -3.36
N PRO A 7 8.01 -9.87 -3.63
CA PRO A 7 8.46 -8.49 -3.56
C PRO A 7 7.61 -7.64 -4.51
N PRO A 8 7.01 -6.55 -4.03
CA PRO A 8 6.30 -5.64 -4.92
C PRO A 8 7.27 -5.11 -5.98
N ILE A 9 6.76 -4.93 -7.20
CA ILE A 9 7.53 -4.39 -8.32
C ILE A 9 8.01 -2.98 -7.99
N ASP A 10 7.11 -2.20 -7.39
CA ASP A 10 7.37 -0.82 -7.05
C ASP A 10 6.57 -0.40 -5.82
N LEU A 11 7.11 0.56 -5.09
CA LEU A 11 6.49 1.17 -3.91
C LEU A 11 6.79 2.66 -3.92
N GLU A 12 5.74 3.45 -4.06
CA GLU A 12 5.80 4.90 -4.03
C GLU A 12 5.11 5.43 -2.78
N VAL A 13 5.82 6.21 -1.98
CA VAL A 13 5.25 6.90 -0.83
C VAL A 13 4.86 8.31 -1.25
N PHE A 14 3.62 8.72 -0.98
CA PHE A 14 3.15 10.04 -1.37
C PHE A 14 3.58 11.10 -0.37
N TYR A 15 4.16 12.16 -0.92
CA TYR A 15 4.53 13.37 -0.21
C TYR A 15 3.79 14.56 -0.79
N HIS A 16 3.44 15.52 0.07
CA HIS A 16 2.82 16.76 -0.37
C HIS A 16 3.76 17.47 -1.36
N PRO A 17 3.29 17.86 -2.56
CA PRO A 17 4.16 18.32 -3.65
C PRO A 17 5.00 19.54 -3.27
N THR A 18 4.41 20.49 -2.54
CA THR A 18 5.07 21.71 -2.05
C THR A 18 5.85 21.51 -0.75
N THR A 19 5.20 21.02 0.31
CA THR A 19 5.80 20.97 1.66
C THR A 19 6.69 19.75 1.89
N LYS A 20 6.68 18.76 0.97
CA LYS A 20 7.39 17.47 1.08
C LYS A 20 7.06 16.68 2.35
N LYS A 21 5.96 17.02 3.03
CA LYS A 21 5.48 16.27 4.19
C LYS A 21 4.89 14.93 3.75
N HIS A 22 5.18 13.90 4.53
CA HIS A 22 4.63 12.57 4.33
C HIS A 22 3.11 12.59 4.47
N MET A 23 2.37 12.10 3.46
CA MET A 23 0.91 12.16 3.45
C MET A 23 0.23 10.98 4.15
N GLY A 24 1.02 10.03 4.68
CA GLY A 24 0.45 8.82 5.28
C GLY A 24 -0.18 7.90 4.24
N MET A 25 0.20 8.03 2.98
CA MET A 25 -0.31 7.21 1.89
C MET A 25 0.84 6.67 1.05
N ALA A 26 0.70 5.42 0.58
CA ALA A 26 1.63 4.82 -0.36
C ALA A 26 0.87 4.01 -1.41
N MET A 27 1.44 3.92 -2.59
CA MET A 27 1.02 3.03 -3.67
C MET A 27 2.01 1.88 -3.78
N ILE A 28 1.51 0.67 -3.87
CA ILE A 28 2.31 -0.53 -4.07
C ILE A 28 1.86 -1.24 -5.34
N VAL A 29 2.82 -1.59 -6.18
CA VAL A 29 2.61 -2.28 -7.45
C VAL A 29 2.98 -3.75 -7.31
N PHE A 30 2.06 -4.64 -7.68
CA PHE A 30 2.30 -6.07 -7.70
C PHE A 30 2.32 -6.62 -9.13
N THR A 31 2.96 -7.78 -9.30
CA THR A 31 3.03 -8.47 -10.60
C THR A 31 1.70 -9.05 -11.02
N SER A 32 0.86 -9.43 -10.06
CA SER A 32 -0.42 -10.10 -10.30
C SER A 32 -1.50 -9.66 -9.33
N PHE A 33 -2.77 -9.77 -9.75
CA PHE A 33 -3.93 -9.52 -8.87
C PHE A 33 -3.90 -10.40 -7.62
N ALA A 34 -3.51 -11.67 -7.79
CA ALA A 34 -3.52 -12.65 -6.71
C ALA A 34 -2.58 -12.24 -5.56
N GLU A 35 -1.41 -11.70 -5.89
CA GLU A 35 -0.45 -11.18 -4.91
C GLU A 35 -0.98 -9.92 -4.24
N ALA A 36 -1.52 -8.98 -5.02
CA ALA A 36 -2.12 -7.77 -4.48
C ALA A 36 -3.27 -8.08 -3.53
N HIS A 37 -4.16 -8.99 -3.92
CA HIS A 37 -5.31 -9.39 -3.13
C HIS A 37 -4.89 -10.10 -1.84
N LYS A 38 -3.87 -10.98 -1.91
CA LYS A 38 -3.29 -11.61 -0.72
C LYS A 38 -2.72 -10.57 0.24
N PHE A 39 -2.06 -9.53 -0.28
CA PHE A 39 -1.54 -8.44 0.53
C PHE A 39 -2.66 -7.64 1.21
N VAL A 40 -3.72 -7.27 0.49
CA VAL A 40 -4.89 -6.59 1.09
C VAL A 40 -5.47 -7.43 2.21
N LEU A 41 -5.72 -8.72 1.98
CA LEU A 41 -6.27 -9.61 3.02
C LEU A 41 -5.36 -9.74 4.24
N GLU A 42 -4.04 -9.77 4.03
CA GLU A 42 -3.10 -9.95 5.12
C GLU A 42 -2.86 -8.66 5.92
N TYR A 43 -2.84 -7.49 5.28
CA TYR A 43 -2.37 -6.24 5.90
C TYR A 43 -3.46 -5.20 6.14
N ASN A 44 -4.64 -5.31 5.50
CA ASN A 44 -5.74 -4.41 5.77
C ASN A 44 -6.20 -4.52 7.23
N GLY A 45 -6.22 -3.41 7.94
CA GLY A 45 -6.61 -3.32 9.35
C GLY A 45 -5.50 -3.71 10.34
N LYS A 46 -4.30 -4.11 9.89
CA LYS A 46 -3.17 -4.37 10.80
C LYS A 46 -2.55 -3.08 11.32
N SER A 47 -2.08 -3.12 12.55
CA SER A 47 -1.27 -2.03 13.11
C SER A 47 0.17 -2.16 12.64
N ILE A 48 0.70 -1.11 12.03
CA ILE A 48 2.08 -0.97 11.62
C ILE A 48 2.60 0.34 12.18
N MET A 49 3.72 0.30 12.91
CA MET A 49 4.38 1.47 13.49
C MET A 49 3.46 2.34 14.38
N GLY A 50 2.48 1.73 15.04
CA GLY A 50 1.54 2.42 15.94
C GLY A 50 0.28 2.98 15.26
N GLY A 51 0.21 2.99 13.93
CA GLY A 51 -1.00 3.36 13.16
C GLY A 51 -1.70 2.15 12.56
N GLN A 52 -3.00 2.23 12.34
CA GLN A 52 -3.73 1.19 11.60
C GLN A 52 -3.59 1.45 10.11
N VAL A 53 -3.24 0.42 9.34
CA VAL A 53 -3.12 0.54 7.90
C VAL A 53 -4.39 0.06 7.22
N ILE A 54 -4.89 0.87 6.28
CA ILE A 54 -6.01 0.51 5.41
C ILE A 54 -5.43 0.22 4.04
N CYS A 55 -5.66 -0.99 3.52
CA CYS A 55 -5.21 -1.39 2.18
C CYS A 55 -6.42 -1.59 1.29
N CYS A 56 -6.43 -1.02 0.10
CA CYS A 56 -7.47 -1.24 -0.90
C CYS A 56 -6.89 -1.39 -2.30
N HIS A 57 -7.62 -2.07 -3.17
CA HIS A 57 -7.36 -2.07 -4.60
C HIS A 57 -7.74 -0.72 -5.19
N ASP A 58 -6.92 -0.21 -6.11
CA ASP A 58 -7.27 0.97 -6.89
C ASP A 58 -8.32 0.59 -7.95
N PRO A 59 -9.54 1.17 -7.92
CA PRO A 59 -10.60 0.85 -8.88
C PRO A 59 -10.38 1.48 -10.26
N TYR A 60 -9.48 2.45 -10.40
CA TYR A 60 -9.28 3.20 -11.65
C TYR A 60 -8.07 2.73 -12.45
N CYS A 61 -7.16 2.00 -11.82
CA CYS A 61 -6.01 1.46 -12.48
C CYS A 61 -6.22 -0.01 -12.83
N GLU A 62 -6.08 -0.33 -14.11
CA GLU A 62 -6.20 -1.70 -14.63
C GLU A 62 -5.03 -2.60 -14.18
N PHE A 63 -3.92 -1.99 -13.75
CA PHE A 63 -2.75 -2.67 -13.21
C PHE A 63 -2.87 -2.88 -11.69
N TYR A 64 -2.26 -3.95 -11.19
CA TYR A 64 -2.46 -4.48 -9.83
C TYR A 64 -1.83 -3.61 -8.74
N TYR A 65 -2.46 -2.49 -8.43
CA TYR A 65 -2.01 -1.54 -7.42
C TYR A 65 -2.81 -1.64 -6.12
N ILE A 66 -2.12 -1.38 -5.02
CA ILE A 66 -2.70 -1.22 -3.68
C ILE A 66 -2.41 0.18 -3.20
N ILE A 67 -3.45 0.83 -2.69
CA ILE A 67 -3.31 2.07 -1.94
C ILE A 67 -3.34 1.74 -0.45
N MET A 68 -2.31 2.21 0.27
CA MET A 68 -2.20 2.07 1.72
C MET A 68 -2.38 3.43 2.39
N TYR A 69 -3.30 3.54 3.35
CA TYR A 69 -3.46 4.72 4.21
C TYR A 69 -3.12 4.41 5.65
N TYR A 70 -2.35 5.28 6.30
CA TYR A 70 -2.10 5.24 7.73
C TYR A 70 -3.14 6.09 8.47
N ARG A 71 -3.91 5.43 9.34
CA ARG A 71 -4.80 6.09 10.29
C ARG A 71 -4.05 6.20 11.62
N ASN A 72 -3.83 7.43 12.06
CA ASN A 72 -3.24 7.77 13.36
C ASN A 72 -4.33 7.96 14.42
#